data_AF-A0A317HYM6-F1
#
_entry.id   AF-A0A317HYM6-F1
#
_cell.length_a   1.000
_cell.length_b   1.000
_cell.length_c   1.000
_cell.angle_alpha   90.00
_cell.angle_beta   90.00
_cell.angle_gamma   90.00
#
_symmetry.space_group_name_H-M   'P 1'
#
loop_
_entity.id
_entity.type
_entity.pdbx_description
1 polymer ?
#
loop_
_entity_poly.entity_id
_entity_poly.type
_entity_poly.pdbx_seq_one_letter_code
_entity_poly.pdbx_strand_id
1 'polypeptide(L)'
;MAFAPLSLGDDNDDESIIQRGFEIAPVHLDLRGKNRALVGIGSYIINTGGCNDCHTNPPYVDGGDPFQGQPEQINVPCYLSGGMNFGIAVSRNLTPDSHGLPAGLTLDKFIHTLRTGEDPEEPGELLQVMPWPVFGKKTTRDLTAMYEYLRSIPHRPTCTGP
;
A
#
# COMPACT_ATOMS: atom_id res chain seq x y z
N MET A 1 -29.01 -17.77 -22.24
CA MET A 1 -28.90 -17.95 -20.77
C MET A 1 -28.80 -16.56 -20.17
N ALA A 2 -29.80 -16.15 -19.40
CA ALA A 2 -29.82 -14.83 -18.76
C ALA A 2 -29.06 -14.94 -17.43
N PHE A 3 -27.98 -14.18 -17.28
CA PHE A 3 -27.42 -13.89 -15.97
C PHE A 3 -28.28 -12.78 -15.35
N ALA A 4 -28.94 -13.09 -14.23
CA ALA A 4 -29.50 -12.05 -13.38
C ALA A 4 -28.35 -11.17 -12.84
N PRO A 5 -28.55 -9.86 -12.67
CA PRO A 5 -27.52 -9.00 -12.13
C PRO A 5 -27.40 -9.28 -10.63
N LEU A 6 -26.23 -9.72 -10.19
CA LEU A 6 -25.85 -9.66 -8.79
C LEU A 6 -25.61 -8.18 -8.44
N SER A 7 -26.62 -7.56 -7.83
CA SER A 7 -26.43 -6.29 -7.14
C SER A 7 -25.72 -6.58 -5.82
N LEU A 8 -24.39 -6.60 -5.85
CA LEU A 8 -23.49 -6.68 -4.69
C LEU A 8 -22.93 -5.29 -4.42
N GLY A 9 -23.80 -4.36 -4.06
CA GLY A 9 -23.39 -2.98 -3.87
C GLY A 9 -24.44 -2.25 -3.05
N ASP A 10 -24.37 -2.44 -1.74
CA ASP A 10 -24.99 -1.55 -0.76
C ASP A 10 -23.91 -1.01 0.20
N ASP A 11 -24.29 -0.08 1.07
CA ASP A 11 -23.39 0.54 2.07
C ASP A 11 -22.73 -0.48 3.02
N ASN A 12 -23.23 -1.72 3.07
CA ASN A 12 -22.70 -2.82 3.88
C ASN A 12 -21.37 -3.35 3.30
N ASP A 13 -21.17 -3.25 1.99
CA ASP A 13 -19.92 -3.66 1.35
C ASP A 13 -18.76 -2.72 1.73
N ASP A 14 -19.01 -1.41 1.79
CA ASP A 14 -18.01 -0.42 2.23
C ASP A 14 -17.67 -0.63 3.71
N GLU A 15 -18.65 -0.84 4.59
CA GLU A 15 -18.42 -1.15 6.01
C GLU A 15 -17.66 -2.48 6.20
N SER A 16 -17.99 -3.51 5.41
CA SER A 16 -17.27 -4.78 5.40
C SER A 16 -15.80 -4.60 4.98
N ILE A 17 -15.53 -3.81 3.93
CA ILE A 17 -14.18 -3.48 3.48
C ILE A 17 -13.42 -2.69 4.55
N ILE A 18 -14.06 -1.71 5.18
CA ILE A 18 -13.47 -0.90 6.25
C ILE A 18 -13.07 -1.79 7.43
N GLN A 19 -13.99 -2.63 7.91
CA GLN A 19 -13.77 -3.55 9.01
C GLN A 19 -12.63 -4.52 8.68
N ARG A 20 -12.68 -5.14 7.49
CA ARG A 20 -11.61 -6.05 7.04
C ARG A 20 -10.27 -5.35 6.94
N GLY A 21 -10.24 -4.12 6.45
CA GLY A 21 -9.04 -3.29 6.37
C GLY A 21 -8.39 -3.07 7.74
N PHE A 22 -9.19 -2.82 8.79
CA PHE A 22 -8.66 -2.72 10.15
C PHE A 22 -8.16 -4.06 10.70
N GLU A 23 -8.82 -5.17 10.38
CA GLU A 23 -8.41 -6.50 10.85
C GLU A 23 -7.09 -6.99 10.25
N ILE A 24 -6.81 -6.63 8.99
CA ILE A 24 -5.60 -7.10 8.28
C ILE A 24 -4.42 -6.12 8.36
N ALA A 25 -4.58 -4.99 9.04
CA ALA A 25 -3.49 -4.04 9.23
C ALA A 25 -2.41 -4.67 10.14
N PRO A 26 -1.17 -4.88 9.66
CA PRO A 26 -0.14 -5.57 10.45
C PRO A 26 0.57 -4.65 11.45
N VAL A 27 0.19 -3.37 11.50
CA VAL A 27 0.80 -2.32 12.31
C VAL A 27 -0.26 -1.49 13.02
N HIS A 28 0.13 -0.84 14.12
CA HIS A 28 -0.72 0.12 14.80
C HIS A 28 -1.00 1.34 13.91
N LEU A 29 -2.26 1.76 13.85
CA LEU A 29 -2.70 2.89 13.04
C LEU A 29 -2.97 4.12 13.91
N ASP A 30 -2.32 5.24 13.60
CA ASP A 30 -2.62 6.55 14.18
C ASP A 30 -3.79 7.21 13.43
N LEU A 31 -4.98 7.14 14.03
CA LEU A 31 -6.22 7.65 13.45
C LEU A 31 -6.52 9.11 13.83
N ARG A 32 -5.67 9.77 14.62
CA ARG A 32 -5.93 11.14 15.08
C ARG A 32 -5.98 12.09 13.89
N GLY A 33 -7.08 12.82 13.78
CA GLY A 33 -7.31 13.80 12.71
C GLY A 33 -7.48 13.20 11.31
N LYS A 34 -7.70 11.88 11.18
CA LYS A 34 -7.84 11.19 9.89
C LYS A 34 -9.26 10.65 9.69
N ASN A 35 -9.64 10.48 8.42
CA ASN A 35 -10.91 9.85 8.09
C ASN A 35 -10.79 8.32 8.25
N ARG A 36 -11.46 7.76 9.26
CA ARG A 36 -11.41 6.33 9.58
C ARG A 36 -11.85 5.42 8.43
N ALA A 37 -12.88 5.82 7.68
CA ALA A 37 -13.36 5.03 6.55
C ALA A 37 -12.30 4.95 5.44
N LEU A 38 -11.64 6.08 5.13
CA LEU A 38 -10.54 6.10 4.16
C LEU A 38 -9.34 5.30 4.63
N VAL A 39 -8.99 5.36 5.92
CA VAL A 39 -7.90 4.53 6.47
C VAL A 39 -8.22 3.03 6.36
N GLY A 40 -9.46 2.62 6.69
CA GLY A 40 -9.89 1.22 6.56
C GLY A 40 -9.84 0.73 5.12
N ILE A 41 -10.45 1.46 4.19
CA ILE A 41 -10.43 1.14 2.75
C ILE A 41 -8.98 1.11 2.22
N GLY A 42 -8.16 2.08 2.60
CA GLY A 42 -6.76 2.14 2.20
C GLY A 42 -5.95 0.96 2.69
N SER A 43 -6.15 0.56 3.95
CA SER A 43 -5.54 -0.64 4.54
C SER A 43 -5.93 -1.89 3.75
N TYR A 44 -7.22 -2.04 3.45
CA TYR A 44 -7.71 -3.15 2.66
C TYR A 44 -7.01 -3.22 1.30
N ILE A 45 -6.98 -2.10 0.57
CA ILE A 45 -6.36 -2.04 -0.77
C ILE A 45 -4.86 -2.34 -0.72
N ILE A 46 -4.12 -1.77 0.23
CA ILE A 46 -2.66 -1.93 0.31
C ILE A 46 -2.27 -3.35 0.73
N ASN A 47 -2.96 -3.91 1.73
CA ASN A 47 -2.64 -5.23 2.27
C ASN A 47 -3.18 -6.38 1.41
N THR A 48 -4.08 -6.12 0.46
CA THR A 48 -4.54 -7.12 -0.53
C THR A 48 -3.98 -6.88 -1.94
N GLY A 49 -3.30 -5.75 -2.15
CA GLY A 49 -2.82 -5.30 -3.46
C GLY A 49 -1.37 -5.62 -3.77
N GLY A 50 -0.68 -6.40 -2.94
CA GLY A 50 0.73 -6.78 -3.15
C GLY A 50 1.75 -5.67 -2.91
N CYS A 51 1.36 -4.59 -2.20
CA CYS A 51 2.32 -3.51 -1.88
C CYS A 51 3.46 -4.02 -0.99
N ASN A 52 3.15 -4.97 -0.09
CA ASN A 52 4.11 -5.56 0.83
C ASN A 52 5.21 -6.36 0.12
N ASP A 53 4.88 -6.97 -1.02
CA ASP A 53 5.79 -7.87 -1.74
C ASP A 53 7.04 -7.16 -2.25
N CYS A 54 6.90 -5.87 -2.59
CA CYS A 54 7.99 -5.05 -3.11
C CYS A 54 8.45 -4.00 -2.10
N HIS A 55 7.53 -3.42 -1.31
CA HIS A 55 7.87 -2.33 -0.38
C HIS A 55 8.19 -2.82 1.03
N THR A 56 8.36 -4.12 1.26
CA THR A 56 8.88 -4.68 2.52
C THR A 56 10.10 -5.55 2.19
N ASN A 57 11.25 -5.32 2.82
CA ASN A 57 12.48 -6.05 2.52
C ASN A 57 13.16 -6.65 3.76
N PRO A 58 13.27 -8.00 3.88
CA PRO A 58 12.52 -9.00 3.11
C PRO A 58 11.01 -8.92 3.43
N PRO A 59 10.11 -9.39 2.54
CA PRO A 59 8.66 -9.27 2.74
C PRO A 59 8.14 -10.14 3.90
N TYR A 60 8.78 -11.29 4.11
CA TYR A 60 8.47 -12.24 5.18
C TYR A 60 9.66 -12.40 6.13
N VAL A 61 9.39 -12.81 7.36
CA VAL A 61 10.44 -13.23 8.29
C VAL A 61 10.95 -14.63 7.93
N ASP A 62 12.13 -15.01 8.44
CA ASP A 62 12.64 -16.37 8.31
C ASP A 62 11.63 -17.39 8.85
N GLY A 63 11.27 -18.38 8.03
CA GLY A 63 10.25 -19.37 8.39
C GLY A 63 8.80 -18.88 8.24
N GLY A 64 8.60 -17.69 7.66
CA GLY A 64 7.30 -17.04 7.43
C GLY A 64 6.87 -16.92 5.97
N ASP A 65 7.57 -17.55 5.03
CA ASP A 65 7.34 -17.37 3.59
C ASP A 65 6.29 -18.38 3.06
N PRO A 66 5.06 -17.92 2.72
CA PRO A 66 4.02 -18.79 2.20
C PRO A 66 4.35 -19.39 0.83
N PHE A 67 5.25 -18.79 0.05
CA PHE A 67 5.71 -19.36 -1.23
C PHE A 67 6.62 -20.57 -1.03
N GLN A 68 7.11 -20.80 0.19
CA GLN A 68 7.81 -22.02 0.60
C GLN A 68 6.88 -23.01 1.34
N GLY A 69 5.57 -22.75 1.38
CA GLY A 69 4.59 -23.56 2.11
C GLY A 69 4.58 -23.33 3.62
N GLN A 70 5.16 -22.23 4.11
CA GLN A 70 5.20 -21.87 5.52
C GLN A 70 3.96 -21.03 5.90
N PRO A 71 3.58 -20.93 7.19
CA PRO A 71 2.57 -19.97 7.63
C PRO A 71 3.03 -18.54 7.33
N GLU A 72 2.17 -17.75 6.70
CA GLU A 72 2.50 -16.36 6.37
C GLU A 72 2.82 -15.55 7.63
N GLN A 73 3.99 -14.94 7.64
CA GLN A 73 4.40 -13.97 8.66
C GLN A 73 5.16 -12.82 8.00
N ILE A 74 4.45 -11.69 7.80
CA ILE A 74 5.01 -10.46 7.25
C ILE A 74 6.15 -9.96 8.15
N ASN A 75 7.20 -9.43 7.55
CA ASN A 75 8.26 -8.71 8.26
C ASN A 75 7.76 -7.34 8.74
N VAL A 76 6.96 -7.33 9.81
CA VAL A 76 6.35 -6.13 10.41
C VAL A 76 7.37 -5.02 10.74
N PRO A 77 8.59 -5.33 11.25
CA PRO A 77 9.63 -4.32 11.44
C PRO A 77 10.00 -3.53 10.19
N CYS A 78 9.90 -4.13 9.00
CA CYS A 78 10.23 -3.53 7.72
C CYS A 78 9.01 -3.19 6.85
N TYR A 79 7.80 -3.35 7.39
CA TYR A 79 6.54 -3.19 6.68
C TYR A 79 6.49 -1.85 5.92
N LEU A 80 6.36 -1.93 4.60
CA LEU A 80 6.27 -0.79 3.67
C LEU A 80 7.45 0.20 3.71
N SER A 81 8.58 -0.18 4.33
CA SER A 81 9.77 0.65 4.44
C SER A 81 10.68 0.65 3.19
N GLY A 82 10.35 -0.12 2.16
CA GLY A 82 11.08 -0.20 0.90
C GLY A 82 12.36 -1.03 0.99
N GLY A 83 13.33 -0.68 0.14
CA GLY A 83 14.67 -1.27 0.13
C GLY A 83 14.84 -2.55 -0.68
N MET A 84 13.80 -3.13 -1.29
CA MET A 84 13.94 -4.29 -2.16
C MET A 84 14.66 -3.90 -3.47
N ASN A 85 15.71 -4.64 -3.80
CA ASN A 85 16.55 -4.39 -4.97
C ASN A 85 16.15 -5.30 -6.15
N PHE A 86 15.77 -4.68 -7.26
CA PHE A 86 15.37 -5.36 -8.50
C PHE A 86 16.45 -5.27 -9.60
N GLY A 87 17.68 -4.85 -9.26
CA GLY A 87 18.81 -4.66 -10.16
C GLY A 87 18.76 -3.34 -10.93
N ILE A 88 17.60 -2.98 -11.49
CA ILE A 88 17.40 -1.71 -12.22
C ILE A 88 16.80 -0.60 -11.36
N ALA A 89 16.25 -0.94 -10.20
CA ALA A 89 15.62 -0.02 -9.28
C ALA A 89 15.59 -0.60 -7.86
N VAL A 90 15.46 0.27 -6.87
CA VAL A 90 15.20 -0.10 -5.47
C VAL A 90 13.82 0.43 -5.07
N SER A 91 12.98 -0.40 -4.46
CA SER A 91 11.65 0.02 -4.00
C SER A 91 11.75 1.16 -2.99
N ARG A 92 10.94 2.20 -3.15
CA ARG A 92 10.89 3.36 -2.24
C ARG A 92 10.26 3.01 -0.89
N ASN A 93 10.59 3.76 0.14
CA ASN A 93 9.93 3.72 1.44
C ASN A 93 8.57 4.42 1.34
N LEU A 94 7.47 3.74 1.65
CA LEU A 94 6.12 4.28 1.59
C LEU A 94 5.61 4.80 2.93
N THR A 95 6.33 4.54 4.02
CA THR A 95 5.96 5.04 5.34
C THR A 95 6.01 6.57 5.36
N PRO A 96 5.22 7.23 6.23
CA PRO A 96 5.17 8.67 6.25
C PRO A 96 6.50 9.25 6.74
N ASP A 97 6.95 10.34 6.16
CA ASP A 97 8.12 11.09 6.62
C ASP A 97 7.84 11.87 7.93
N SER A 98 8.78 12.71 8.37
CA SER A 98 8.62 13.55 9.56
C SER A 98 7.50 14.59 9.47
N HIS A 99 7.03 14.90 8.25
CA HIS A 99 5.89 15.78 7.99
C HIS A 99 4.57 15.01 7.83
N GLY A 100 4.61 13.68 7.93
CA GLY A 100 3.45 12.83 7.74
C GLY A 100 3.11 12.57 6.27
N LEU A 101 4.07 12.66 5.36
CA LEU A 101 3.91 12.45 3.91
C LEU A 101 4.42 11.06 3.49
N PRO A 102 3.56 10.16 2.99
CA PRO A 102 3.96 8.86 2.45
C PRO A 102 4.99 9.01 1.32
N ALA A 103 6.13 8.34 1.43
CA ALA A 103 7.24 8.47 0.49
C ALA A 103 7.71 9.93 0.25
N GLY A 104 7.44 10.84 1.20
CA GLY A 104 7.72 12.28 1.02
C GLY A 104 6.80 12.98 0.00
N LEU A 105 5.73 12.33 -0.45
CA LEU A 105 4.82 12.85 -1.48
C LEU A 105 3.59 13.52 -0.88
N THR A 106 3.18 14.64 -1.49
CA THR A 106 1.84 15.18 -1.31
C THR A 106 0.81 14.24 -1.94
N LEU A 107 -0.46 14.36 -1.55
CA LEU A 107 -1.55 13.56 -2.14
C LEU A 107 -1.58 13.67 -3.67
N ASP A 108 -1.47 14.89 -4.20
CA ASP A 108 -1.52 15.11 -5.65
C ASP A 108 -0.35 14.44 -6.38
N LYS A 109 0.87 14.51 -5.83
CA LYS A 109 2.04 13.83 -6.39
C LYS A 109 1.90 12.32 -6.31
N PHE A 110 1.41 11.80 -5.17
CA PHE A 110 1.15 10.38 -4.98
C PHE A 110 0.15 9.84 -6.01
N ILE A 111 -0.97 10.54 -6.20
CA ILE A 111 -1.98 10.17 -7.21
C ILE A 111 -1.39 10.26 -8.62
N HIS A 112 -0.63 11.31 -8.93
CA HIS A 112 0.02 11.48 -10.23
C HIS A 112 0.93 10.28 -10.54
N THR A 113 1.86 9.96 -9.63
CA THR A 113 2.77 8.82 -9.77
C THR A 113 2.02 7.50 -9.97
N LEU A 114 0.93 7.25 -9.23
CA LEU A 114 0.15 6.03 -9.40
C LEU A 114 -0.62 5.98 -10.73
N ARG A 115 -1.02 7.13 -11.29
CA ARG A 115 -1.73 7.16 -12.59
C ARG A 115 -0.82 7.10 -13.79
N THR A 116 0.36 7.71 -13.72
CA THR A 116 1.25 7.89 -14.87
C THR A 116 2.47 6.98 -14.84
N GLY A 117 2.86 6.50 -13.66
CA GLY A 117 4.13 5.81 -13.45
C GLY A 117 5.35 6.71 -13.49
N GLU A 118 5.19 8.02 -13.65
CA GLU A 118 6.30 8.98 -13.68
C GLU A 118 7.02 8.98 -12.33
N ASP A 119 8.35 8.85 -12.38
CA ASP A 119 9.17 8.92 -11.17
C ASP A 119 9.07 10.34 -10.57
N PRO A 120 8.67 10.47 -9.29
CA PRO A 120 8.49 11.78 -8.68
C PRO A 120 9.79 12.56 -8.45
N GLU A 121 10.95 11.92 -8.56
CA GLU A 121 12.28 12.52 -8.40
C GLU A 121 13.03 12.63 -9.73
N GLU A 122 12.69 11.82 -10.72
CA GLU A 122 13.33 11.80 -12.05
C GLU A 122 12.29 12.04 -13.17
N PRO A 123 11.93 13.31 -13.45
CA PRO A 123 10.93 13.63 -14.47
C PRO A 123 11.29 13.06 -15.85
N GLY A 124 10.34 12.40 -16.48
CA GLY A 124 10.52 11.73 -17.78
C GLY A 124 10.91 10.26 -17.67
N GLU A 125 11.32 9.79 -16.50
CA GLU A 125 11.55 8.37 -16.23
C GLU A 125 10.29 7.70 -15.67
N LEU A 126 10.13 6.42 -15.95
CA LEU A 126 8.99 5.63 -15.48
C LEU A 126 9.43 4.57 -14.48
N LEU A 127 8.58 4.33 -13.48
CA LEU A 127 8.73 3.26 -12.50
C LEU A 127 8.53 1.88 -13.17
N GLN A 128 9.60 1.32 -13.74
CA GLN A 128 9.57 0.09 -14.55
C GLN A 128 9.09 -1.16 -13.79
N VAL A 129 9.35 -1.20 -12.48
CA VAL A 129 9.02 -2.37 -11.63
C VAL A 129 7.65 -2.22 -10.97
N MET A 130 7.28 -1.01 -10.57
CA MET A 130 6.03 -0.77 -9.86
C MET A 130 4.85 -1.00 -10.81
N PRO A 131 3.83 -1.79 -10.43
CA PRO A 131 2.68 -2.05 -11.31
C PRO A 131 1.67 -0.89 -11.30
N TRP A 132 2.15 0.33 -11.53
CA TRP A 132 1.35 1.55 -11.64
C TRP A 132 0.20 1.45 -12.66
N PRO A 133 0.26 0.71 -13.80
CA PRO A 133 -0.89 0.62 -14.71
C PRO A 133 -2.10 -0.09 -14.09
N VAL A 134 -1.89 -0.91 -13.06
CA VAL A 134 -2.98 -1.58 -12.32
C VAL A 134 -3.55 -0.64 -11.27
N PHE A 135 -2.70 0.01 -10.48
CA PHE A 135 -3.14 0.96 -9.45
C PHE A 135 -3.74 2.23 -10.03
N GLY A 136 -3.23 2.72 -11.15
CA GLY A 136 -3.69 3.92 -11.86
C GLY A 136 -5.11 3.81 -12.41
N LYS A 137 -5.71 2.62 -12.42
CA LYS A 137 -7.13 2.40 -12.78
C LYS A 137 -8.09 2.62 -11.61
N LYS A 138 -7.58 2.72 -10.38
CA LYS A 138 -8.41 2.93 -9.19
C LYS A 138 -9.09 4.30 -9.21
N THR A 139 -10.20 4.40 -8.48
CA THR A 139 -10.91 5.68 -8.34
C THR A 139 -10.05 6.67 -7.55
N THR A 140 -10.30 7.96 -7.69
CA THR A 140 -9.59 8.97 -6.88
C THR A 140 -9.85 8.76 -5.38
N ARG A 141 -11.04 8.26 -5.01
CA ARG A 141 -11.38 7.89 -3.62
C ARG A 141 -10.45 6.78 -3.11
N ASP A 142 -10.25 5.73 -3.89
CA ASP A 142 -9.35 4.61 -3.54
C ASP A 142 -7.90 5.06 -3.38
N LEU A 143 -7.39 5.87 -4.31
CA LEU A 143 -6.03 6.39 -4.23
C LEU A 143 -5.84 7.32 -3.02
N THR A 144 -6.87 8.12 -2.70
CA THR A 144 -6.88 8.93 -1.47
C THR A 144 -6.94 8.06 -0.22
N ALA A 145 -7.72 6.98 -0.24
CA ALA A 145 -7.78 6.02 0.86
C ALA A 145 -6.42 5.35 1.11
N MET A 146 -5.75 4.89 0.05
CA MET A 146 -4.39 4.36 0.12
C MET A 146 -3.43 5.37 0.77
N TYR A 147 -3.49 6.65 0.35
CA TYR A 147 -2.68 7.71 0.92
C TYR A 147 -2.96 7.94 2.41
N GLU A 148 -4.23 8.02 2.81
CA GLU A 148 -4.64 8.20 4.21
C GLU A 148 -4.22 7.02 5.10
N TYR A 149 -4.27 5.80 4.58
CA TYR A 149 -3.72 4.64 5.28
C TYR A 149 -2.22 4.76 5.48
N LEU A 150 -1.45 5.09 4.44
CA LEU A 150 0.01 5.28 4.57
C LEU A 150 0.36 6.42 5.52
N ARG A 151 -0.47 7.45 5.65
CA ARG A 151 -0.30 8.50 6.67
C ARG A 151 -0.55 8.02 8.09
N SER A 152 -1.29 6.91 8.25
CA SER A 152 -1.68 6.37 9.55
C SER A 152 -0.71 5.31 10.09
N ILE A 153 0.16 4.73 9.25
CA ILE A 153 1.14 3.73 9.71
C ILE A 153 2.36 4.42 10.36
N PRO A 154 3.15 3.70 11.19
CA PRO A 154 4.34 4.26 11.79
C PRO A 154 5.38 4.66 10.73
N HIS A 155 6.05 5.79 10.94
CA HIS A 155 7.29 6.12 10.24
C HIS A 155 8.33 5.04 10.50
N ARG A 156 9.04 4.60 9.46
CA ARG A 156 10.16 3.67 9.57
C ARG A 156 11.32 4.10 8.68
N PRO A 157 12.59 3.93 9.11
CA PRO A 157 13.72 4.01 8.20
C PRO A 157 13.64 2.87 7.17
N THR A 158 14.23 3.08 6.00
CA THR A 158 14.31 2.04 4.97
C THR A 158 15.09 0.85 5.49
N CYS A 159 14.48 -0.34 5.44
CA CYS A 159 15.22 -1.57 5.71
C CYS A 159 16.18 -1.87 4.55
N THR A 160 17.44 -2.08 4.88
CA THR A 160 18.37 -2.76 3.98
C THR A 160 18.16 -4.25 4.19
N GLY A 161 17.81 -4.98 3.13
CA GLY A 161 17.77 -6.45 3.19
C GLY A 161 19.10 -7.04 3.65
N PRO A 162 19.14 -8.35 3.96
CA PRO A 162 20.39 -9.03 4.30
C PRO A 162 21.47 -8.89 3.23
#